data_AF-A0A957H0R9-F1
#
_entry.id   AF-A0A957H0R9-F1
#
_cell.length_a   1.000
_cell.length_b   1.000
_cell.length_c   1.000
_cell.angle_alpha   90.00
_cell.angle_beta   90.00
_cell.angle_gamma   90.00
#
_symmetry.space_group_name_H-M   'P 1'
#
loop_
_entity.id
_entity.type
_entity.pdbx_description
1 polymer ?
#
loop_
_entity_poly.entity_id
_entity_poly.type
_entity_poly.pdbx_seq_one_letter_code
_entity_poly.pdbx_strand_id
1 'polypeptide(L)'
;MTEAELIAALQQQEAAAFQHLFDRYADKIYRLALGLLHDEVEAEGVVQDSFMRVIERIDQFEGRAQIGTWIYRIAHNLSQDRLRRR
;
A
#
# COMPACT_ATOMS: atom_id res chain seq x y z
N MET A 1 11.13 -14.70 4.85
CA MET A 1 9.67 -14.65 4.89
C MET A 1 9.15 -14.81 3.47
N THR A 2 8.38 -15.87 3.22
CA THR A 2 7.64 -16.06 1.97
C THR A 2 6.46 -15.10 1.91
N GLU A 3 5.83 -14.96 0.74
CA GLU A 3 4.66 -14.09 0.63
C GLU A 3 3.47 -14.59 1.47
N ALA A 4 3.25 -15.91 1.51
CA ALA A 4 2.21 -16.51 2.34
C ALA A 4 2.44 -16.27 3.85
N GLU A 5 3.69 -16.40 4.32
CA GLU A 5 4.06 -16.07 5.70
C GLU A 5 3.82 -14.59 6.01
N LEU A 6 4.20 -13.69 5.09
CA LEU A 6 3.95 -12.25 5.25
C LEU A 6 2.46 -11.95 5.36
N ILE A 7 1.63 -12.54 4.49
CA ILE A 7 0.18 -12.33 4.53
C ILE A 7 -0.41 -12.81 5.86
N ALA A 8 -0.04 -14.02 6.30
CA ALA A 8 -0.52 -14.58 7.56
C ALA A 8 -0.11 -13.73 8.77
N ALA A 9 1.11 -13.19 8.78
CA ALA A 9 1.58 -12.30 9.83
C ALA A 9 0.90 -10.91 9.79
N LEU A 10 0.61 -10.38 8.59
CA LEU A 10 -0.16 -9.14 8.44
C LEU A 10 -1.62 -9.31 8.93
N GLN A 11 -2.25 -10.45 8.65
CA GLN A 11 -3.60 -10.78 9.15
C GLN A 11 -3.64 -10.93 10.68
N GLN A 12 -2.54 -11.37 11.28
CA GLN A 12 -2.38 -11.39 12.74
C GLN A 12 -1.99 -10.02 13.33
N GLN A 13 -1.94 -8.98 12.51
CA GLN A 13 -1.54 -7.62 12.88
C GLN A 13 -0.14 -7.52 13.52
N GLU A 14 0.78 -8.38 13.11
CA GLU A 14 2.14 -8.34 13.61
C GLU A 14 2.87 -7.08 13.13
N ALA A 15 3.33 -6.25 14.08
CA ALA A 15 4.04 -5.00 13.78
C ALA A 15 5.26 -5.21 12.86
N ALA A 16 5.99 -6.31 13.06
CA ALA A 16 7.14 -6.65 12.22
C ALA A 16 6.75 -6.93 10.76
N ALA A 17 5.57 -7.51 10.52
CA ALA A 17 5.07 -7.78 9.17
C ALA A 17 4.70 -6.48 8.45
N PHE A 18 4.05 -5.55 9.15
CA PHE A 18 3.78 -4.22 8.61
C PHE A 18 5.04 -3.43 8.32
N GLN A 19 6.01 -3.44 9.24
CA GLN A 19 7.31 -2.79 9.00
C GLN A 19 7.99 -3.36 7.76
N HIS A 20 8.02 -4.71 7.63
CA HIS A 20 8.60 -5.36 6.46
C HIS A 20 7.90 -4.98 5.16
N LEU A 21 6.57 -4.89 5.17
CA LEU A 21 5.80 -4.45 4.01
C LEU A 21 6.09 -2.98 3.68
N PHE A 22 6.16 -2.12 4.71
CA PHE A 22 6.45 -0.70 4.58
C PHE A 22 7.82 -0.47 3.96
N ASP A 23 8.88 -1.05 4.53
CA ASP A 23 10.25 -0.92 4.04
C ASP A 23 10.38 -1.37 2.58
N ARG A 24 9.60 -2.38 2.17
CA ARG A 24 9.66 -2.95 0.82
C ARG A 24 8.94 -2.12 -0.24
N TYR A 25 7.88 -1.40 0.13
CA TYR A 25 6.96 -0.77 -0.82
C TYR A 25 6.75 0.73 -0.65
N ALA A 26 7.05 1.34 0.51
CA ALA A 26 6.76 2.76 0.76
C ALA A 26 7.39 3.69 -0.28
N ASP A 27 8.69 3.54 -0.52
CA ASP A 27 9.46 4.33 -1.50
C ASP A 27 8.97 4.11 -2.95
N LYS A 28 8.53 2.90 -3.29
CA LYS A 28 7.96 2.59 -4.61
C LYS A 28 6.58 3.24 -4.81
N ILE A 29 5.75 3.20 -3.78
CA ILE A 29 4.41 3.79 -3.78
C ILE A 29 4.52 5.32 -3.79
N TYR A 30 5.47 5.88 -3.04
CA TYR A 30 5.78 7.30 -3.06
C TYR A 30 6.15 7.77 -4.47
N ARG A 31 7.10 7.11 -5.14
CA ARG A 31 7.46 7.44 -6.52
C ARG A 31 6.30 7.35 -7.50
N LEU A 32 5.45 6.32 -7.36
CA LEU A 32 4.24 6.19 -8.19
C LEU A 32 3.31 7.39 -7.99
N ALA A 33 2.99 7.71 -6.73
CA ALA A 33 2.08 8.78 -6.39
C ALA A 33 2.64 10.15 -6.81
N LEU A 34 3.93 10.39 -6.57
CA LEU A 34 4.62 11.62 -6.98
C LEU A 34 4.58 11.82 -8.50
N GLY A 35 4.84 10.76 -9.28
CA GLY A 35 4.77 10.82 -10.74
C GLY A 35 3.36 11.06 -11.30
N LEU A 36 2.31 10.73 -10.54
CA LEU A 36 0.93 10.99 -10.94
C LEU A 36 0.45 12.38 -10.48
N LEU A 37 0.75 12.75 -9.24
CA LEU A 37 0.19 13.92 -8.55
C LEU A 37 1.03 15.19 -8.72
N HIS A 38 2.33 15.03 -8.98
CA HIS A 38 3.30 16.13 -9.06
C HIS A 38 3.29 17.03 -7.82
N ASP A 39 3.04 16.44 -6.65
CA ASP A 39 2.87 17.11 -5.37
C ASP A 39 3.37 16.17 -4.26
N GLU A 40 4.37 16.62 -3.52
CA GLU A 40 5.05 15.81 -2.50
C GLU A 40 4.15 15.50 -1.31
N VAL A 41 3.37 16.48 -0.84
CA VAL A 41 2.47 16.32 0.31
C VAL A 41 1.36 15.34 -0.02
N GLU A 42 0.81 15.46 -1.22
CA GLU A 42 -0.17 14.50 -1.70
C GLU A 42 0.46 13.12 -1.89
N ALA A 43 1.66 13.01 -2.45
CA ALA A 43 2.33 11.72 -2.59
C ALA A 43 2.57 11.02 -1.25
N GLU A 44 3.05 11.74 -0.23
CA GLU A 44 3.20 11.23 1.14
C GLU A 44 1.85 10.78 1.72
N GLY A 45 0.80 11.57 1.53
CA GLY A 45 -0.54 11.19 1.93
C GLY A 45 -0.99 9.89 1.25
N VAL A 46 -0.67 9.67 -0.02
CA VAL A 46 -1.06 8.42 -0.72
C VAL A 46 -0.33 7.23 -0.12
N VAL A 47 0.94 7.39 0.26
CA VAL A 47 1.70 6.33 0.96
C VAL A 47 0.98 5.96 2.25
N GLN A 48 0.72 6.93 3.14
CA GLN A 48 0.03 6.67 4.40
C GLN A 48 -1.33 5.98 4.20
N ASP A 49 -2.19 6.54 3.35
CA ASP A 49 -3.52 5.99 3.07
C ASP A 49 -3.46 4.58 2.48
N SER A 50 -2.43 4.28 1.68
CA SER A 50 -2.25 2.95 1.10
C SER A 50 -1.97 1.90 2.16
N PHE A 51 -1.07 2.19 3.09
CA PHE A 51 -0.73 1.26 4.18
C PHE A 51 -1.86 1.16 5.21
N MET A 52 -2.58 2.26 5.51
CA MET A 52 -3.79 2.19 6.35
C MET A 52 -4.83 1.27 5.71
N ARG A 53 -5.09 1.39 4.41
CA ARG A 53 -6.04 0.51 3.71
C ARG A 53 -5.59 -0.94 3.65
N VAL A 54 -4.28 -1.20 3.62
CA VAL A 54 -3.76 -2.56 3.76
C VAL A 54 -4.14 -3.11 5.13
N ILE A 55 -3.84 -2.40 6.22
CA ILE A 55 -4.18 -2.81 7.59
C ILE A 55 -5.69 -3.09 7.72
N GLU A 56 -6.53 -2.18 7.24
CA GLU A 56 -7.99 -2.28 7.34
C GLU A 56 -8.59 -3.44 6.53
N ARG A 57 -7.91 -3.90 5.47
CA ARG A 57 -8.50 -4.82 4.48
C ARG A 57 -7.71 -6.09 4.26
N ILE A 58 -6.63 -6.31 5.01
CA ILE A 58 -5.77 -7.49 4.83
C ILE A 58 -6.54 -8.81 5.06
N ASP A 59 -7.54 -8.81 5.93
CA ASP A 59 -8.39 -9.98 6.17
C ASP A 59 -9.26 -10.36 4.96
N GLN A 60 -9.50 -9.40 4.05
CA GLN A 60 -10.24 -9.60 2.81
C GLN A 60 -9.32 -10.01 1.65
N PHE A 61 -8.01 -10.10 1.89
CA PHE A 61 -7.05 -10.44 0.85
C PHE A 61 -7.01 -11.96 0.60
N GLU A 62 -7.62 -12.38 -0.50
CA GLU A 62 -7.76 -13.80 -0.89
C GLU A 62 -6.49 -14.41 -1.55
N GLY A 63 -5.38 -13.66 -1.64
CA GLY A 63 -4.14 -14.17 -2.24
C GLY A 63 -4.19 -14.47 -3.75
N ARG A 64 -5.24 -14.05 -4.47
CA ARG A 64 -5.38 -14.24 -5.93
C ARG A 64 -4.37 -13.43 -6.76
N ALA A 65 -3.70 -12.47 -6.15
CA ALA A 65 -2.63 -11.68 -6.73
C ALA A 65 -1.50 -11.57 -5.71
N GLN A 66 -0.32 -11.11 -6.14
CA GLN A 66 0.78 -10.77 -5.24
C GLN A 66 0.38 -9.57 -4.36
N ILE A 67 0.85 -9.52 -3.11
CA ILE A 67 0.59 -8.41 -2.19
C ILE A 67 1.11 -7.08 -2.75
N GLY A 68 2.22 -7.13 -3.48
CA GLY A 68 2.78 -5.99 -4.20
C GLY A 68 1.82 -5.43 -5.25
N THR A 69 1.19 -6.29 -6.04
CA THR A 69 0.18 -5.86 -7.02
C THR A 69 -1.02 -5.21 -6.34
N TRP A 70 -1.43 -5.74 -5.19
CA TRP A 70 -2.56 -5.22 -4.44
C TRP A 70 -2.29 -3.81 -3.86
N ILE A 71 -1.15 -3.60 -3.21
CA ILE A 71 -0.79 -2.27 -2.65
C ILE A 71 -0.61 -1.23 -3.76
N TYR A 72 -0.01 -1.60 -4.90
CA TYR A 72 0.09 -0.73 -6.06
C TYR A 72 -1.29 -0.31 -6.59
N ARG A 73 -2.25 -1.24 -6.64
CA ARG A 73 -3.62 -0.93 -7.07
C ARG A 73 -4.31 0.02 -6.09
N ILE A 74 -4.11 -0.15 -4.78
CA ILE A 74 -4.63 0.77 -3.76
C ILE A 74 -4.07 2.18 -3.98
N ALA A 75 -2.75 2.30 -4.08
CA ALA A 75 -2.07 3.59 -4.26
C ALA A 75 -2.45 4.30 -5.56
N HIS A 76 -2.52 3.55 -6.67
CA HIS A 76 -2.96 4.08 -7.95
C HIS A 76 -4.39 4.63 -7.85
N ASN A 77 -5.31 3.88 -7.26
CA ASN A 77 -6.70 4.31 -7.10
C ASN A 77 -6.84 5.54 -6.20
N LEU A 78 -6.06 5.62 -5.11
CA LEU A 78 -5.96 6.81 -4.27
C LEU A 78 -5.50 8.03 -5.08
N SER A 79 -4.39 7.88 -5.81
CA SER A 79 -3.84 8.96 -6.64
C SER A 79 -4.87 9.45 -7.67
N GLN A 80 -5.57 8.54 -8.34
CA GLN A 80 -6.63 8.86 -9.29
C GLN A 80 -7.81 9.59 -8.64
N ASP A 81 -8.22 9.18 -7.44
CA ASP A 81 -9.30 9.86 -6.71
C ASP A 81 -8.91 11.29 -6.35
N ARG A 82 -7.66 11.53 -5.92
CA ARG A 82 -7.18 12.89 -5.63
C ARG A 82 -7.07 13.76 -6.86
N LEU A 83 -6.62 13.22 -7.99
CA LEU A 83 -6.62 13.92 -9.27
C LEU A 83 -8.03 14.35 -9.71
N ARG A 84 -9.07 13.55 -9.42
CA ARG A 84 -10.46 13.90 -9.76
C ARG A 84 -11.09 14.94 -8.84
N ARG A 85 -10.54 15.12 -7.63
CA ARG A 85 -11.03 16.09 -6.64
C ARG A 85 -10.36 17.46 -6.76
N ARG A 86 -9.31 17.56 -7.56
CA ARG A 86 -8.72 18.83 -8.01
C ARG A 86 -9.58 19.43 -9.12
#